data_AF-A0A9D2A4S5-F1
#
_entry.id   AF-A0A9D2A4S5-F1
#
_cell.length_a   1.000
_cell.length_b   1.000
_cell.length_c   1.000
_cell.angle_alpha   90.00
_cell.angle_beta   90.00
_cell.angle_gamma   90.00
#
_symmetry.space_group_name_H-M   'P 1'
#
loop_
_entity.id
_entity.type
_entity.pdbx_description
1 polymer ?
#
loop_
_entity_poly.entity_id
_entity_poly.type
_entity_poly.pdbx_seq_one_letter_code
_entity_poly.pdbx_strand_id
1 'polypeptide(L)'
;ADRLSRDIFFVSLARSLGIPAWIDSVTGKVFYEDLQDKNTVYDVDFDAGLAEQMPPSGHLTAIYKATPVLDDPKYYTHFSISKCVDGKLQLQGYNEALWSNLLKFPKAVSEGYYVMTSGTRLANGGVLAHVRSFEVKQGQSTRIPLVMRESKDEIQVIGSFNAEMLFTPIEEGKEVVEPISFLNACGRGYYVVGILGPGQEPTNHALKDIAKLGKDLEKWGRKMVLLFPNADMYKRYRVEDFPGLPSTIIYGIDSFGVVDQIADEMKLRNRESLPIFIITDTFNRVVFVSQGYTIGLGEQLMRTVRGL
;
A
#
# COMPACT_ATOMS: atom_id res chain seq x y z
N ALA A 1 10.67 -33.29 16.79
CA ALA A 1 11.02 -32.36 15.70
C ALA A 1 9.77 -31.60 15.31
N ASP A 2 9.86 -30.31 14.99
CA ASP A 2 8.72 -29.58 14.43
C ASP A 2 8.43 -30.01 12.98
N ARG A 3 7.23 -29.68 12.47
CA ARG A 3 6.79 -30.06 11.12
C ARG A 3 7.75 -29.55 10.03
N LEU A 4 8.20 -28.30 10.14
CA LEU A 4 9.10 -27.70 9.16
C LEU A 4 10.45 -28.45 9.09
N SER A 5 11.02 -28.80 10.24
CA SER A 5 12.27 -29.54 10.34
C SER A 5 12.14 -30.95 9.72
N ARG A 6 10.99 -31.61 9.93
CA ARG A 6 10.66 -32.89 9.28
C ARG A 6 10.62 -32.75 7.76
N ASP A 7 9.91 -31.73 7.28
CA ASP A 7 9.69 -31.51 5.85
C ASP A 7 11.01 -31.17 5.13
N ILE A 8 11.83 -30.32 5.74
CA ILE A 8 13.20 -30.02 5.26
C ILE A 8 14.05 -31.29 5.23
N PHE A 9 14.05 -32.07 6.31
CA PHE A 9 14.82 -33.30 6.39
C PHE A 9 14.43 -34.30 5.29
N PHE A 10 13.12 -34.50 5.06
CA PHE A 10 12.64 -35.37 3.99
C PHE A 10 13.14 -34.92 2.62
N VAL A 11 13.00 -33.63 2.29
CA VAL A 11 13.47 -33.07 1.01
C VAL A 11 14.99 -33.24 0.86
N SER A 12 15.76 -32.96 1.91
CA SER A 12 17.22 -33.14 1.91
C SER A 12 17.61 -34.61 1.69
N LEU A 13 16.94 -35.55 2.35
CA LEU A 13 17.18 -36.98 2.20
C LEU A 13 16.83 -37.46 0.80
N ALA A 14 15.64 -37.13 0.29
CA ALA A 14 15.20 -37.48 -1.06
C ALA A 14 16.21 -36.99 -2.12
N ARG A 15 16.63 -35.72 -2.02
CA ARG A 15 17.66 -35.15 -2.92
C ARG A 15 19.00 -35.85 -2.80
N SER A 16 19.42 -36.27 -1.60
CA SER A 16 20.67 -37.03 -1.40
C SER A 16 20.63 -38.41 -2.08
N LEU A 17 19.43 -38.97 -2.25
CA LEU A 17 19.18 -40.22 -2.97
C LEU A 17 18.92 -40.01 -4.48
N GLY A 18 19.06 -38.77 -4.97
CA GLY A 18 18.86 -38.43 -6.37
C GLY A 18 17.40 -38.22 -6.79
N ILE A 19 16.46 -38.16 -5.84
CA ILE A 19 15.04 -37.90 -6.11
C ILE A 19 14.79 -36.39 -6.07
N PRO A 20 14.32 -35.77 -7.17
CA PRO A 20 13.90 -34.37 -7.14
C PRO A 20 12.74 -34.19 -6.15
N ALA A 21 12.93 -33.33 -5.15
CA ALA A 21 11.93 -33.03 -4.14
C ALA A 21 12.00 -31.55 -3.75
N TRP A 22 10.90 -30.95 -3.31
CA TRP A 22 10.85 -29.55 -2.88
C TRP A 22 9.68 -29.28 -1.93
N ILE A 23 9.76 -28.16 -1.21
CA ILE A 23 8.62 -27.61 -0.49
C ILE A 23 8.02 -26.52 -1.37
N ASP A 24 6.73 -26.60 -1.68
CA ASP A 24 6.06 -25.58 -2.46
C ASP A 24 5.90 -24.30 -1.65
N SER A 25 6.46 -23.21 -2.17
CA SER A 25 6.45 -21.90 -1.51
C SER A 25 5.06 -21.33 -1.28
N VAL A 26 4.03 -21.81 -2.00
CA VAL A 26 2.67 -21.28 -1.94
C VAL A 26 1.84 -22.02 -0.90
N THR A 27 1.90 -23.35 -0.90
CA THR A 27 1.04 -24.19 -0.05
C THR A 27 1.78 -24.72 1.18
N GLY A 28 3.12 -24.65 1.19
CA GLY A 28 3.97 -25.26 2.20
C GLY A 28 4.04 -26.78 2.13
N LYS A 29 3.41 -27.40 1.13
CA LYS A 29 3.38 -28.85 0.96
C LYS A 29 4.68 -29.39 0.39
N VAL A 30 4.97 -30.65 0.70
CA VAL A 30 6.18 -31.34 0.25
C VAL A 30 5.87 -32.17 -0.98
N PHE A 31 6.70 -32.04 -2.01
CA PHE A 31 6.55 -32.77 -3.26
C PHE A 31 7.82 -33.54 -3.61
N TYR A 32 7.68 -34.65 -4.32
CA TYR A 32 8.78 -35.33 -5.02
C TYR A 32 8.35 -35.82 -6.41
N GLU A 33 9.32 -35.89 -7.34
CA GLU A 33 9.14 -36.40 -8.70
C GLU A 33 9.44 -37.90 -8.76
N ASP A 34 8.62 -38.65 -9.50
CA ASP A 34 8.85 -40.07 -9.76
C ASP A 34 10.12 -40.24 -10.62
N LEU A 35 11.04 -41.12 -10.19
CA LEU A 35 12.27 -41.38 -10.91
C LEU A 35 12.05 -42.14 -12.24
N GLN A 36 10.96 -42.91 -12.34
CA GLN A 36 10.61 -43.69 -13.52
C GLN A 36 9.77 -42.88 -14.51
N ASP A 37 8.89 -42.01 -14.01
CA ASP A 37 8.09 -41.07 -14.82
C ASP A 37 8.27 -39.63 -14.35
N LYS A 38 9.20 -38.92 -14.98
CA LYS A 38 9.55 -37.53 -14.64
C LYS A 38 8.40 -36.53 -14.77
N ASN A 39 7.27 -36.90 -15.37
CA ASN A 39 6.07 -36.05 -15.43
C ASN A 39 5.11 -36.27 -14.24
N THR A 40 5.38 -37.26 -13.40
CA THR A 40 4.55 -37.59 -12.24
C THR A 40 5.19 -37.04 -10.98
N VAL A 41 4.45 -36.16 -10.30
CA VAL A 41 4.84 -35.55 -9.03
C VAL A 41 3.87 -36.00 -7.95
N TYR A 42 4.37 -36.31 -6.76
CA TYR A 42 3.58 -36.72 -5.61
C TYR A 42 3.59 -35.64 -4.51
N ASP A 43 2.41 -35.34 -3.96
CA ASP A 43 2.16 -34.57 -2.73
C ASP A 43 2.30 -35.50 -1.52
N VAL A 44 3.16 -35.14 -0.57
CA VAL A 44 3.44 -35.95 0.63
C VAL A 44 2.65 -35.42 1.83
N ASP A 45 1.71 -36.22 2.31
CA ASP A 45 1.01 -35.97 3.57
C ASP A 45 1.57 -36.88 4.67
N PHE A 46 2.44 -36.30 5.49
CA PHE A 46 3.04 -37.00 6.62
C PHE A 46 2.06 -37.28 7.77
N ASP A 47 0.97 -36.54 7.89
CA ASP A 47 0.01 -36.73 8.97
C ASP A 47 -0.95 -37.88 8.62
N ALA A 48 -1.31 -38.02 7.34
CA ALA A 48 -2.06 -39.16 6.81
C ALA A 48 -1.17 -40.39 6.51
N GLY A 49 0.15 -40.19 6.37
CA GLY A 49 1.10 -41.26 6.02
C GLY A 49 0.99 -41.72 4.56
N LEU A 50 0.64 -40.81 3.65
CA LEU A 50 0.36 -41.10 2.24
C LEU A 50 1.14 -40.15 1.32
N ALA A 51 1.37 -40.61 0.09
CA ALA A 51 1.83 -39.79 -1.02
C ALA A 51 0.87 -39.98 -2.19
N GLU A 52 0.26 -38.88 -2.65
CA GLU A 52 -0.74 -38.89 -3.72
C GLU A 52 -0.23 -38.12 -4.92
N GLN A 53 -0.57 -38.55 -6.13
CA GLN A 53 -0.19 -37.81 -7.33
C GLN A 53 -0.75 -36.38 -7.26
N MET A 54 0.07 -35.40 -7.62
CA MET A 54 -0.33 -34.00 -7.62
C MET A 54 -1.63 -33.83 -8.43
N PRO A 55 -2.58 -33.03 -7.91
CA PRO A 55 -3.79 -32.74 -8.64
C PRO A 55 -3.44 -32.15 -10.01
N PRO A 56 -4.22 -32.47 -11.05
CA PRO A 56 -4.04 -31.85 -12.34
C PRO A 56 -4.06 -30.33 -12.24
N SER A 57 -3.37 -29.63 -13.13
CA SER A 57 -3.30 -28.17 -13.11
C SER A 57 -4.10 -27.52 -14.23
N GLY A 58 -4.59 -26.32 -13.97
CA GLY A 58 -5.12 -25.40 -14.97
C GLY A 58 -4.37 -24.06 -14.89
N HIS A 59 -4.83 -23.07 -15.65
CA HIS A 59 -4.23 -21.75 -15.68
C HIS A 59 -5.20 -20.70 -15.15
N LEU A 60 -4.73 -19.82 -14.26
CA LEU A 60 -5.48 -18.70 -13.72
C LEU A 60 -4.92 -17.37 -14.24
N THR A 61 -5.81 -16.47 -14.64
CA THR A 61 -5.48 -15.07 -14.95
C THR A 61 -6.53 -14.16 -14.30
N ALA A 62 -6.07 -13.09 -13.68
CA ALA A 62 -6.94 -12.05 -13.14
C ALA A 62 -6.85 -10.79 -14.02
N ILE A 63 -7.98 -10.26 -14.47
CA ILE A 63 -8.10 -9.05 -15.27
C ILE A 63 -8.34 -7.88 -14.32
N TYR A 64 -7.43 -6.91 -14.30
CA TYR A 64 -7.54 -5.71 -13.49
C TYR A 64 -7.56 -4.45 -14.37
N LYS A 65 -8.39 -3.48 -13.97
CA LYS A 65 -8.40 -2.14 -14.55
C LYS A 65 -7.79 -1.18 -13.55
N ALA A 66 -6.62 -0.63 -13.89
CA ALA A 66 -5.94 0.37 -13.08
C ALA A 66 -6.80 1.60 -12.81
N THR A 67 -6.64 2.13 -11.61
CA THR A 67 -7.23 3.38 -11.12
C THR A 67 -6.09 4.40 -10.93
N PRO A 68 -6.38 5.71 -10.82
CA PRO A 68 -5.34 6.71 -10.60
C PRO A 68 -4.51 6.50 -9.33
N VAL A 69 -5.10 5.86 -8.30
CA VAL A 69 -4.48 5.65 -6.98
C VAL A 69 -3.99 4.22 -6.76
N LEU A 70 -4.47 3.27 -7.56
CA LEU A 70 -4.08 1.87 -7.50
C LEU A 70 -4.00 1.33 -8.93
N ASP A 71 -2.78 1.18 -9.42
CA ASP A 71 -2.43 0.68 -10.75
C ASP A 71 -2.04 -0.81 -10.74
N ASP A 72 -1.42 -1.27 -9.65
CA ASP A 72 -0.94 -2.65 -9.51
C ASP A 72 -1.19 -3.19 -8.08
N PRO A 73 -2.34 -3.86 -7.85
CA PRO A 73 -2.72 -4.38 -6.55
C PRO A 73 -1.69 -5.38 -6.00
N LYS A 74 -1.30 -5.18 -4.75
CA LYS A 74 -0.40 -6.07 -3.99
C LYS A 74 -1.14 -7.20 -3.26
N TYR A 75 -0.62 -8.43 -3.34
CA TYR A 75 -1.13 -9.60 -2.61
C TYR A 75 -1.04 -9.39 -1.09
N TYR A 76 -2.02 -9.93 -0.33
CA TYR A 76 -2.30 -9.67 1.10
C TYR A 76 -2.71 -8.24 1.48
N THR A 77 -2.25 -7.23 0.75
CA THR A 77 -2.65 -5.84 1.01
C THR A 77 -4.00 -5.52 0.36
N HIS A 78 -4.17 -5.88 -0.91
CA HIS A 78 -5.33 -5.52 -1.71
C HIS A 78 -6.21 -6.71 -2.07
N PHE A 79 -5.59 -7.88 -2.27
CA PHE A 79 -6.31 -9.11 -2.59
C PHE A 79 -5.59 -10.35 -2.08
N SER A 80 -6.36 -11.44 -1.93
CA SER A 80 -5.87 -12.78 -1.62
C SER A 80 -6.66 -13.84 -2.37
N ILE A 81 -6.07 -15.02 -2.53
CA ILE A 81 -6.72 -16.19 -3.10
C ILE A 81 -6.71 -17.31 -2.06
N SER A 82 -7.84 -17.97 -1.85
CA SER A 82 -7.96 -19.18 -1.05
C SER A 82 -8.47 -20.33 -1.90
N LYS A 83 -7.93 -21.53 -1.71
CA LYS A 83 -8.47 -22.77 -2.29
C LYS A 83 -9.44 -23.39 -1.29
N CYS A 84 -10.58 -23.90 -1.76
CA CYS A 84 -11.47 -24.71 -0.94
C CYS A 84 -10.98 -26.16 -0.93
N VAL A 85 -10.65 -26.67 0.25
CA VAL A 85 -10.22 -28.05 0.49
C VAL A 85 -11.05 -28.56 1.66
N ASP A 86 -11.82 -29.64 1.43
CA ASP A 86 -12.72 -30.25 2.42
C ASP A 86 -13.68 -29.24 3.10
N GLY A 87 -14.25 -28.34 2.30
CA GLY A 87 -15.17 -27.31 2.77
C GLY A 87 -14.52 -26.16 3.54
N LYS A 88 -13.19 -26.12 3.64
CA LYS A 88 -12.43 -25.05 4.31
C LYS A 88 -11.62 -24.23 3.31
N LEU A 89 -11.57 -22.93 3.51
CA LEU A 89 -10.74 -22.03 2.71
C LEU A 89 -9.30 -22.05 3.24
N GLN A 90 -8.37 -22.48 2.40
CA GLN A 90 -6.94 -22.47 2.65
C GLN A 90 -6.30 -21.35 1.83
N LEU A 91 -5.79 -20.32 2.52
CA LEU A 91 -5.10 -19.19 1.93
C LEU A 91 -3.89 -19.66 1.11
N GLN A 92 -3.78 -19.20 -0.12
CA GLN A 92 -2.62 -19.49 -0.97
C GLN A 92 -1.47 -18.56 -0.57
N GLY A 93 -0.39 -19.14 -0.09
CA GLY A 93 0.76 -18.48 0.52
C GLY A 93 1.71 -17.80 -0.45
N TYR A 94 1.23 -17.08 -1.47
CA TYR A 94 2.13 -16.37 -2.38
C TYR A 94 2.95 -15.31 -1.62
N ASN A 95 4.15 -15.00 -2.12
CA ASN A 95 4.91 -13.84 -1.65
C ASN A 95 4.07 -12.56 -1.82
N GLU A 96 4.49 -11.46 -1.17
CA GLU A 96 3.91 -10.12 -1.30
C GLU A 96 4.06 -9.49 -2.71
N ALA A 97 3.69 -10.25 -3.74
CA ALA A 97 3.84 -9.92 -5.13
C ALA A 97 2.74 -8.98 -5.61
N LEU A 98 3.08 -8.20 -6.63
CA LEU A 98 2.14 -7.39 -7.38
C LEU A 98 1.27 -8.27 -8.30
N TRP A 99 0.04 -7.84 -8.57
CA TRP A 99 -0.88 -8.48 -9.49
C TRP A 99 -0.25 -8.71 -10.87
N SER A 100 0.51 -7.73 -11.37
CA SER A 100 1.21 -7.82 -12.64
C SER A 100 2.18 -9.01 -12.74
N ASN A 101 2.82 -9.35 -11.63
CA ASN A 101 3.78 -10.46 -11.53
C ASN A 101 3.11 -11.78 -11.15
N LEU A 102 1.92 -11.74 -10.54
CA LEU A 102 1.24 -12.93 -10.05
C LEU A 102 0.16 -13.45 -11.01
N LEU A 103 -0.71 -12.59 -11.54
CA LEU A 103 -1.96 -13.02 -12.21
C LEU A 103 -2.29 -12.28 -13.51
N LYS A 104 -1.50 -11.28 -13.93
CA LYS A 104 -1.70 -10.61 -15.23
C LYS A 104 -1.48 -11.54 -16.41
N PHE A 105 -0.58 -12.50 -16.26
CA PHE A 105 -0.34 -13.59 -17.21
C PHE A 105 -0.87 -14.91 -16.66
N PRO A 106 -1.16 -15.91 -17.52
CA PRO A 106 -1.60 -17.24 -17.09
C PRO A 106 -0.62 -17.87 -16.09
N LYS A 107 -1.10 -18.14 -14.88
CA LYS A 107 -0.36 -18.82 -13.82
C LYS A 107 -0.89 -20.24 -13.63
N ALA A 108 -0.01 -21.24 -13.70
CA ALA A 108 -0.37 -22.60 -13.36
C ALA A 108 -0.78 -22.70 -11.89
N VAL A 109 -1.96 -23.25 -11.64
CA VAL A 109 -2.49 -23.55 -10.30
C VAL A 109 -3.18 -24.92 -10.34
N SER A 110 -3.24 -25.60 -9.20
CA SER A 110 -3.95 -26.89 -9.14
C SER A 110 -5.43 -26.73 -9.46
N GLU A 111 -6.03 -27.78 -10.00
CA GLU A 111 -7.46 -27.88 -10.20
C GLU A 111 -8.18 -27.76 -8.86
N GLY A 112 -9.35 -27.11 -8.89
CA GLY A 112 -10.24 -27.01 -7.75
C GLY A 112 -11.03 -25.72 -7.70
N TYR A 113 -11.72 -25.56 -6.58
CA TYR A 113 -12.56 -24.40 -6.31
C TYR A 113 -11.79 -23.38 -5.48
N TYR A 114 -11.87 -22.11 -5.89
CA TYR A 114 -11.12 -21.01 -5.30
C TYR A 114 -12.04 -19.84 -4.97
N VAL A 115 -11.60 -19.03 -4.01
CA VAL A 115 -12.21 -17.76 -3.64
C VAL A 115 -11.14 -16.68 -3.69
N MET A 116 -11.39 -15.64 -4.46
CA MET A 116 -10.61 -14.40 -4.43
C MET A 116 -11.34 -13.37 -3.58
N THR A 117 -10.63 -12.80 -2.62
CA THR A 117 -11.09 -11.69 -1.80
C THR A 117 -10.26 -10.46 -2.14
N SER A 118 -10.89 -9.34 -2.40
CA SER A 118 -10.26 -8.03 -2.57
C SER A 118 -10.88 -7.00 -1.64
N GLY A 119 -10.12 -5.97 -1.27
CA GLY A 119 -10.58 -4.96 -0.33
C GLY A 119 -9.95 -3.60 -0.54
N THR A 120 -10.78 -2.56 -0.49
CA THR A 120 -10.33 -1.16 -0.47
C THR A 120 -10.53 -0.60 0.94
N ARG A 121 -9.46 -0.15 1.58
CA ARG A 121 -9.51 0.40 2.94
C ARG A 121 -10.07 1.82 2.94
N LEU A 122 -10.93 2.11 3.90
CA LEU A 122 -11.54 3.42 4.11
C LEU A 122 -10.85 4.17 5.26
N ALA A 123 -10.94 5.50 5.23
CA ALA A 123 -10.41 6.38 6.27
C ALA A 123 -11.02 6.07 7.65
N ASN A 124 -12.33 5.80 7.68
CA ASN A 124 -13.10 5.40 8.87
C ASN A 124 -12.73 4.01 9.44
N GLY A 125 -11.81 3.28 8.80
CA GLY A 125 -11.36 1.95 9.21
C GLY A 125 -12.16 0.79 8.59
N GLY A 126 -13.25 1.07 7.89
CA GLY A 126 -13.99 0.08 7.10
C GLY A 126 -13.19 -0.45 5.91
N VAL A 127 -13.65 -1.56 5.34
CA VAL A 127 -13.08 -2.14 4.11
C VAL A 127 -14.22 -2.46 3.15
N LEU A 128 -14.15 -1.91 1.94
CA LEU A 128 -15.05 -2.27 0.85
C LEU A 128 -14.58 -3.61 0.26
N ALA A 129 -15.07 -4.70 0.85
CA ALA A 129 -14.71 -6.05 0.42
C ALA A 129 -15.53 -6.49 -0.81
N HIS A 130 -14.87 -7.25 -1.68
CA HIS A 130 -15.49 -8.00 -2.77
C HIS A 130 -14.96 -9.43 -2.73
N VAL A 131 -15.86 -10.40 -2.81
CA VAL A 131 -15.54 -11.82 -2.77
C VAL A 131 -16.08 -12.47 -4.03
N ARG A 132 -15.23 -13.25 -4.71
CA ARG A 132 -15.61 -13.99 -5.92
C ARG A 132 -15.10 -15.42 -5.83
N SER A 133 -16.01 -16.36 -5.99
CA SER A 133 -15.67 -17.76 -6.22
C SER A 133 -15.43 -18.06 -7.70
N PHE A 134 -14.54 -19.00 -7.99
CA PHE A 134 -14.30 -19.52 -9.33
C PHE A 134 -13.73 -20.94 -9.27
N GLU A 135 -13.80 -21.66 -10.37
CA GLU A 135 -13.28 -23.01 -10.52
C GLU A 135 -12.16 -23.01 -11.54
N VAL A 136 -11.05 -23.69 -11.24
CA VAL A 136 -9.98 -23.98 -12.19
C VAL A 136 -10.06 -25.46 -12.54
N LYS A 137 -10.16 -25.77 -13.83
CA LYS A 137 -10.23 -27.14 -14.35
C LYS A 137 -8.93 -27.56 -15.03
N GLN A 138 -8.65 -28.85 -15.03
CA GLN A 138 -7.47 -29.41 -15.71
C GLN A 138 -7.33 -28.91 -17.15
N GLY A 139 -6.15 -28.39 -17.49
CA GLY A 139 -5.78 -27.94 -18.83
C GLY A 139 -6.51 -26.67 -19.32
N GLN A 140 -7.50 -26.15 -18.59
CA GLN A 140 -8.27 -24.98 -18.99
C GLN A 140 -7.66 -23.67 -18.50
N SER A 141 -7.94 -22.59 -19.23
CA SER A 141 -7.59 -21.23 -18.83
C SER A 141 -8.80 -20.53 -18.21
N THR A 142 -8.69 -20.19 -16.94
CA THR A 142 -9.70 -19.48 -16.15
C THR A 142 -9.34 -18.01 -16.05
N ARG A 143 -10.19 -17.13 -16.58
CA ARG A 143 -10.03 -15.68 -16.52
C ARG A 143 -11.08 -15.07 -15.61
N ILE A 144 -10.66 -14.33 -14.59
CA ILE A 144 -11.55 -13.67 -13.63
C ILE A 144 -11.23 -12.17 -13.54
N PRO A 145 -12.21 -11.28 -13.32
CA PRO A 145 -11.93 -9.91 -12.94
C PRO A 145 -11.45 -9.83 -11.48
N LEU A 146 -10.38 -9.06 -11.24
CA LEU A 146 -10.02 -8.55 -9.93
C LEU A 146 -10.71 -7.19 -9.75
N VAL A 147 -11.70 -7.14 -8.86
CA VAL A 147 -12.52 -5.93 -8.65
C VAL A 147 -12.11 -5.26 -7.34
N MET A 148 -11.63 -4.02 -7.43
CA MET A 148 -11.45 -3.16 -6.26
C MET A 148 -12.67 -2.26 -6.16
N ARG A 149 -13.44 -2.38 -5.07
CA ARG A 149 -14.65 -1.57 -4.89
C ARG A 149 -14.27 -0.14 -4.59
N GLU A 150 -15.04 0.79 -5.13
CA GLU A 150 -14.91 2.21 -4.84
C GLU A 150 -16.16 2.77 -4.17
N SER A 151 -16.02 3.80 -3.35
CA SER A 151 -17.11 4.60 -2.79
C SER A 151 -16.95 6.02 -3.29
N LYS A 152 -18.07 6.64 -3.67
CA LYS A 152 -18.11 8.05 -4.07
C LYS A 152 -18.28 8.98 -2.87
N ASP A 153 -18.75 8.44 -1.75
CA ASP A 153 -19.14 9.20 -0.57
C ASP A 153 -18.13 9.02 0.58
N GLU A 154 -17.49 7.85 0.67
CA GLU A 154 -16.51 7.54 1.71
C GLU A 154 -15.08 7.74 1.25
N ILE A 155 -14.27 8.32 2.13
CA ILE A 155 -12.86 8.60 1.86
C ILE A 155 -12.05 7.32 1.92
N GLN A 156 -11.25 7.09 0.88
CA GLN A 156 -10.43 5.90 0.74
C GLN A 156 -8.98 6.16 1.13
N VAL A 157 -8.30 5.10 1.55
CA VAL A 157 -6.85 5.11 1.65
C VAL A 157 -6.28 4.96 0.24
N ILE A 158 -5.50 5.96 -0.18
CA ILE A 158 -4.93 6.07 -1.53
C ILE A 158 -3.42 5.78 -1.56
N GLY A 159 -2.79 5.60 -0.41
CA GLY A 159 -1.40 5.20 -0.30
C GLY A 159 -0.88 5.25 1.13
N SER A 160 0.45 5.21 1.26
CA SER A 160 1.13 5.15 2.56
C SER A 160 2.10 6.32 2.74
N PHE A 161 2.32 6.72 3.99
CA PHE A 161 3.31 7.73 4.36
C PHE A 161 3.87 7.38 5.74
N ASN A 162 5.19 7.31 5.91
CA ASN A 162 5.77 6.87 7.16
C ASN A 162 5.70 7.98 8.22
N ALA A 163 4.81 7.86 9.21
CA ALA A 163 4.66 8.84 10.28
C ALA A 163 5.91 8.95 11.20
N GLU A 164 6.80 7.96 11.18
CA GLU A 164 8.09 8.01 11.89
C GLU A 164 9.20 8.68 11.07
N MET A 165 8.91 9.12 9.84
CA MET A 165 9.86 9.89 9.05
C MET A 165 10.20 11.20 9.76
N LEU A 166 11.49 11.57 9.72
CA LEU A 166 12.00 12.75 10.41
C LEU A 166 11.97 13.98 9.51
N PHE A 167 11.90 15.15 10.14
CA PHE A 167 12.17 16.44 9.51
C PHE A 167 12.84 17.36 10.55
N THR A 168 13.46 18.44 10.07
CA THR A 168 14.09 19.43 10.97
C THR A 168 13.09 20.55 11.24
N PRO A 169 12.54 20.69 12.46
CA PRO A 169 11.54 21.72 12.73
C PRO A 169 12.18 23.10 12.77
N ILE A 170 11.36 24.13 12.54
CA ILE A 170 11.74 25.53 12.67
C ILE A 170 10.97 26.15 13.83
N GLU A 171 11.71 26.72 14.77
CA GLU A 171 11.18 27.46 15.92
C GLU A 171 11.80 28.86 15.95
N GLU A 172 10.96 29.88 16.17
CA GLU A 172 11.38 31.29 16.20
C GLU A 172 12.25 31.71 14.99
N GLY A 173 11.95 31.14 13.81
CA GLY A 173 12.66 31.43 12.56
C GLY A 173 14.02 30.74 12.40
N LYS A 174 14.37 29.80 13.28
CA LYS A 174 15.64 29.06 13.23
C LYS A 174 15.40 27.55 13.20
N GLU A 175 16.27 26.85 12.49
CA GLU A 175 16.30 25.39 12.52
C GLU A 175 16.62 24.90 13.94
N VAL A 176 15.84 23.94 14.42
CA VAL A 176 16.11 23.21 15.66
C VAL A 176 17.11 22.11 15.36
N VAL A 177 18.10 21.91 16.24
CA VAL A 177 19.20 20.96 16.01
C VAL A 177 18.73 19.51 15.96
N GLU A 178 17.71 19.15 16.75
CA GLU A 178 17.20 17.79 16.85
C GLU A 178 16.01 17.58 15.89
N PRO A 179 16.15 16.69 14.88
CA PRO A 179 15.03 16.32 14.02
C PRO A 179 13.94 15.58 14.80
N ILE A 180 12.69 15.75 14.39
CA ILE A 180 11.53 15.11 15.02
C ILE A 180 10.72 14.33 13.99
N SER A 181 10.01 13.28 14.44
CA SER A 181 9.08 12.56 13.58
C SER A 181 7.74 13.27 13.44
N PHE A 182 7.00 13.01 12.36
CA PHE A 182 5.63 13.52 12.20
C PHE A 182 4.71 13.03 13.32
N LEU A 183 4.88 11.79 13.80
CA LEU A 183 4.15 11.26 14.95
C LEU A 183 4.38 12.10 16.21
N ASN A 184 5.64 12.46 16.50
CA ASN A 184 5.97 13.31 17.65
C ASN A 184 5.39 14.72 17.48
N ALA A 185 5.59 15.33 16.31
CA ALA A 185 5.13 16.70 16.00
C ALA A 185 3.60 16.85 16.03
N CYS A 186 2.86 15.86 15.51
CA CYS A 186 1.42 15.97 15.26
C CYS A 186 0.56 15.26 16.31
N GLY A 187 1.12 14.30 17.07
CA GLY A 187 0.36 13.39 17.91
C GLY A 187 -0.51 12.41 17.10
N ARG A 188 -1.29 11.57 17.79
CA ARG A 188 -2.08 10.49 17.16
C ARG A 188 -3.22 10.99 16.27
N GLY A 189 -3.37 10.36 15.11
CA GLY A 189 -4.46 10.52 14.13
C GLY A 189 -4.08 11.40 12.94
N TYR A 190 -5.07 12.01 12.27
CA TYR A 190 -4.85 12.71 10.99
C TYR A 190 -4.18 14.08 11.15
N TYR A 191 -3.32 14.42 10.18
CA TYR A 191 -2.64 15.70 10.01
C TYR A 191 -2.41 15.98 8.51
N VAL A 192 -2.03 17.22 8.19
CA VAL A 192 -1.65 17.61 6.82
C VAL A 192 -0.14 17.70 6.73
N VAL A 193 0.44 17.24 5.61
CA VAL A 193 1.84 17.54 5.25
C VAL A 193 1.84 18.31 3.94
N GLY A 194 2.57 19.42 3.89
CA GLY A 194 2.75 20.24 2.70
C GLY A 194 4.23 20.46 2.38
N ILE A 195 4.67 20.19 1.17
CA ILE A 195 5.99 20.58 0.65
C ILE A 195 5.83 21.83 -0.19
N LEU A 196 6.51 22.91 0.18
CA LEU A 196 6.30 24.23 -0.40
C LEU A 196 7.43 24.64 -1.34
N GLY A 197 7.08 25.35 -2.42
CA GLY A 197 8.02 26.08 -3.27
C GLY A 197 7.88 27.59 -3.05
N PRO A 198 8.55 28.20 -2.06
CA PRO A 198 8.48 29.63 -1.77
C PRO A 198 8.67 30.52 -3.00
N GLY A 199 7.80 31.51 -3.16
CA GLY A 199 7.83 32.45 -4.28
C GLY A 199 7.27 31.91 -5.59
N GLN A 200 6.91 30.62 -5.66
CA GLN A 200 6.22 30.06 -6.82
C GLN A 200 4.72 30.39 -6.75
N GLU A 201 4.15 30.79 -7.88
CA GLU A 201 2.73 31.13 -7.98
C GLU A 201 1.79 29.99 -7.48
N PRO A 202 2.02 28.70 -7.82
CA PRO A 202 1.20 27.61 -7.30
C PRO A 202 1.22 27.50 -5.78
N THR A 203 2.38 27.70 -5.15
CA THR A 203 2.52 27.66 -3.68
C THR A 203 1.81 28.84 -3.05
N ASN A 204 1.97 30.04 -3.60
CA ASN A 204 1.31 31.23 -3.10
C ASN A 204 -0.22 31.13 -3.20
N HIS A 205 -0.72 30.56 -4.30
CA HIS A 205 -2.14 30.33 -4.50
C HIS A 205 -2.68 29.31 -3.49
N ALA A 206 -2.00 28.17 -3.33
CA ALA A 206 -2.35 27.13 -2.36
C ALA A 206 -2.44 27.67 -0.92
N LEU A 207 -1.45 28.43 -0.46
CA LEU A 207 -1.43 29.01 0.88
C LEU A 207 -2.54 30.06 1.08
N LYS A 208 -2.84 30.88 0.06
CA LYS A 208 -3.98 31.81 0.11
C LYS A 208 -5.32 31.08 0.22
N ASP A 209 -5.49 29.98 -0.52
CA ASP A 209 -6.71 29.17 -0.43
C ASP A 209 -6.85 28.48 0.94
N ILE A 210 -5.75 27.99 1.51
CA ILE A 210 -5.72 27.47 2.89
C ILE A 210 -6.07 28.58 3.89
N ALA A 211 -5.49 29.77 3.77
CA ALA A 211 -5.74 30.90 4.67
C ALA A 211 -7.21 31.33 4.69
N LYS A 212 -7.92 31.28 3.54
CA LYS A 212 -9.37 31.54 3.48
C LYS A 212 -10.18 30.62 4.39
N LEU A 213 -9.72 29.39 4.64
CA LEU A 213 -10.36 28.41 5.51
C LEU A 213 -9.58 28.16 6.81
N GLY A 214 -8.63 29.03 7.17
CA GLY A 214 -7.78 28.83 8.34
C GLY A 214 -8.56 28.67 9.65
N LYS A 215 -9.69 29.38 9.81
CA LYS A 215 -10.56 29.23 11.00
C LYS A 215 -11.21 27.84 11.09
N ASP A 216 -11.61 27.26 9.97
CA ASP A 216 -12.20 25.92 9.94
C ASP A 216 -11.15 24.85 10.20
N LEU A 217 -9.94 25.02 9.65
CA LEU A 217 -8.78 24.16 9.89
C LEU A 217 -8.31 24.24 11.35
N GLU A 218 -8.35 25.42 11.96
CA GLU A 218 -8.13 25.59 13.40
C GLU A 218 -9.16 24.83 14.23
N LYS A 219 -10.44 24.94 13.86
CA LYS A 219 -11.52 24.24 14.55
C LYS A 219 -11.39 22.72 14.44
N TRP A 220 -10.81 22.21 13.35
CA TRP A 220 -10.49 20.79 13.22
C TRP A 220 -9.44 20.34 14.26
N GLY A 221 -8.59 21.25 14.73
CA GLY A 221 -7.70 21.04 15.87
C GLY A 221 -6.50 20.14 15.57
N ARG A 222 -6.25 19.83 14.30
CA ARG A 222 -5.10 19.02 13.87
C ARG A 222 -3.96 19.87 13.34
N LYS A 223 -2.76 19.32 13.42
CA LYS A 223 -1.53 19.96 12.97
C LYS A 223 -1.41 19.91 11.44
N MET A 224 -0.73 20.90 10.91
CA MET A 224 -0.29 20.94 9.52
C MET A 224 1.22 21.12 9.52
N VAL A 225 1.99 20.22 8.92
CA VAL A 225 3.44 20.35 8.81
C VAL A 225 3.77 20.87 7.43
N LEU A 226 4.28 22.11 7.35
CA LEU A 226 4.68 22.75 6.10
C LEU A 226 6.21 22.77 6.00
N LEU A 227 6.74 21.97 5.09
CA LEU A 227 8.16 21.79 4.88
C LEU A 227 8.66 22.59 3.68
N PHE A 228 9.90 23.06 3.82
CA PHE A 228 10.68 23.67 2.74
C PHE A 228 11.79 22.71 2.30
N PRO A 229 12.16 22.68 1.01
CA PRO A 229 13.23 21.80 0.53
C PRO A 229 14.58 22.03 1.21
N ASN A 230 14.86 23.25 1.66
CA ASN A 230 16.08 23.61 2.39
C ASN A 230 15.92 24.97 3.10
N ALA A 231 16.89 25.29 3.97
CA ALA A 231 16.94 26.52 4.74
C ALA A 231 16.92 27.80 3.87
N ASP A 232 17.55 27.78 2.70
CA ASP A 232 17.59 28.95 1.83
C ASP A 232 16.24 29.25 1.18
N MET A 233 15.45 28.20 0.89
CA MET A 233 14.06 28.37 0.46
C MET A 233 13.20 28.91 1.60
N TYR A 234 13.39 28.42 2.83
CA TYR A 234 12.68 28.94 4.00
C TYR A 234 12.94 30.45 4.22
N LYS A 235 14.19 30.92 4.10
CA LYS A 235 14.53 32.35 4.23
C LYS A 235 13.78 33.27 3.26
N ARG A 236 13.28 32.73 2.14
CA ARG A 236 12.48 33.48 1.15
C ARG A 236 11.00 33.52 1.49
N TYR A 237 10.55 32.64 2.39
CA TYR A 237 9.17 32.58 2.83
C TYR A 237 8.89 33.65 3.89
N ARG A 238 7.76 34.34 3.76
CA ARG A 238 7.26 35.31 4.73
C ARG A 238 5.84 34.92 5.10
N VAL A 239 5.60 34.61 6.38
CA VAL A 239 4.28 34.19 6.85
C VAL A 239 3.28 35.35 6.77
N GLU A 240 3.77 36.59 6.87
CA GLU A 240 3.01 37.83 6.80
C GLU A 240 2.32 38.02 5.45
N ASP A 241 2.85 37.42 4.39
CA ASP A 241 2.25 37.46 3.04
C ASP A 241 0.95 36.62 2.96
N PHE A 242 0.68 35.80 3.98
CA PHE A 242 -0.45 34.86 4.04
C PHE A 242 -1.27 35.02 5.35
N PRO A 243 -1.88 36.18 5.58
CA PRO A 243 -2.67 36.40 6.78
C PRO A 243 -3.88 35.45 6.82
N GLY A 244 -4.13 34.86 8.00
CA GLY A 244 -5.24 33.93 8.20
C GLY A 244 -4.87 32.45 8.09
N LEU A 245 -3.60 32.12 7.87
CA LEU A 245 -3.12 30.75 8.06
C LEU A 245 -3.36 30.28 9.52
N PRO A 246 -3.69 29.00 9.74
CA PRO A 246 -3.90 28.46 11.07
C PRO A 246 -2.60 28.46 11.89
N SER A 247 -2.70 28.82 13.16
CA SER A 247 -1.65 28.70 14.19
C SER A 247 -1.27 27.25 14.51
N THR A 248 -2.04 26.25 14.07
CA THR A 248 -1.67 24.83 14.18
C THR A 248 -0.57 24.39 13.21
N ILE A 249 -0.09 25.27 12.35
CA ILE A 249 1.02 24.96 11.43
C ILE A 249 2.34 24.83 12.19
N ILE A 250 3.07 23.76 11.86
CA ILE A 250 4.48 23.55 12.21
C ILE A 250 5.28 23.73 10.93
N TYR A 251 6.31 24.57 10.97
CA TYR A 251 7.22 24.77 9.85
C TYR A 251 8.47 23.91 10.03
N GLY A 252 9.09 23.49 8.92
CA GLY A 252 10.32 22.71 8.98
C GLY A 252 11.05 22.62 7.66
N ILE A 253 12.21 21.98 7.68
CA ILE A 253 13.02 21.64 6.52
C ILE A 253 12.90 20.15 6.24
N ASP A 254 12.73 19.82 4.96
CA ASP A 254 12.84 18.45 4.48
C ASP A 254 14.31 17.99 4.44
N SER A 255 14.84 17.60 5.60
CA SER A 255 16.23 17.14 5.74
C SER A 255 16.40 15.64 5.45
N PHE A 256 15.31 14.90 5.22
CA PHE A 256 15.32 13.43 5.16
C PHE A 256 14.64 12.85 3.91
N GLY A 257 14.26 13.67 2.94
CA GLY A 257 13.69 13.21 1.67
C GLY A 257 12.19 12.89 1.75
N VAL A 258 11.45 13.64 2.56
CA VAL A 258 9.99 13.55 2.69
C VAL A 258 9.31 13.73 1.33
N VAL A 259 9.79 14.68 0.52
CA VAL A 259 9.26 14.91 -0.83
C VAL A 259 9.41 13.67 -1.72
N ASP A 260 10.53 12.96 -1.63
CA ASP A 260 10.78 11.75 -2.42
C ASP A 260 9.88 10.60 -1.95
N GLN A 261 9.73 10.41 -0.64
CA GLN A 261 8.80 9.41 -0.11
C GLN A 261 7.36 9.66 -0.60
N ILE A 262 6.88 10.91 -0.50
CA ILE A 262 5.53 11.25 -0.94
C ILE A 262 5.40 11.02 -2.45
N ALA A 263 6.40 11.43 -3.24
CA ALA A 263 6.36 11.27 -4.68
C ALA A 263 6.33 9.80 -5.12
N ASP A 264 7.10 8.94 -4.45
CA ASP A 264 7.15 7.51 -4.75
C ASP A 264 5.88 6.77 -4.33
N GLU A 265 5.43 6.98 -3.10
CA GLU A 265 4.24 6.30 -2.56
C GLU A 265 2.96 6.74 -3.30
N MET A 266 2.86 8.02 -3.69
CA MET A 266 1.69 8.55 -4.41
C MET A 266 1.84 8.47 -5.93
N LYS A 267 2.95 7.92 -6.45
CA LYS A 267 3.23 7.78 -7.89
C LYS A 267 3.12 9.10 -8.66
N LEU A 268 3.64 10.17 -8.07
CA LEU A 268 3.62 11.51 -8.66
C LEU A 268 4.50 11.56 -9.91
N ARG A 269 3.95 12.05 -11.01
CA ARG A 269 4.64 12.07 -12.32
C ARG A 269 5.82 13.04 -12.37
N ASN A 270 5.74 14.14 -11.62
CA ASN A 270 6.75 15.19 -11.63
C ASN A 270 7.16 15.53 -10.21
N ARG A 271 8.28 14.99 -9.73
CA ARG A 271 8.76 15.21 -8.35
C ARG A 271 9.10 16.67 -8.05
N GLU A 272 9.42 17.47 -9.06
CA GLU A 272 9.81 18.87 -8.90
C GLU A 272 8.61 19.83 -8.87
N SER A 273 7.40 19.33 -9.17
CA SER A 273 6.20 20.15 -9.18
C SER A 273 5.72 20.40 -7.74
N LEU A 274 6.02 21.60 -7.24
CA LEU A 274 5.57 22.09 -5.94
C LEU A 274 4.40 23.07 -6.11
N PRO A 275 3.51 23.20 -5.10
CA PRO A 275 3.56 22.49 -3.82
C PRO A 275 2.98 21.08 -3.91
N ILE A 276 3.30 20.24 -2.93
CA ILE A 276 2.65 18.93 -2.73
C ILE A 276 1.93 18.96 -1.38
N PHE A 277 0.68 18.52 -1.32
CA PHE A 277 -0.06 18.40 -0.07
C PHE A 277 -0.68 17.01 0.07
N ILE A 278 -0.57 16.43 1.26
CA ILE A 278 -1.26 15.19 1.62
C ILE A 278 -2.02 15.34 2.93
N ILE A 279 -3.12 14.58 3.08
CA ILE A 279 -3.71 14.29 4.40
C ILE A 279 -3.36 12.86 4.74
N THR A 280 -2.73 12.67 5.89
CA THR A 280 -2.22 11.37 6.35
C THR A 280 -2.43 11.21 7.85
N ASP A 281 -2.29 9.99 8.36
CA ASP A 281 -2.37 9.71 9.79
C ASP A 281 -1.15 8.97 10.35
N THR A 282 -1.16 8.80 11.67
CA THR A 282 -0.13 8.07 12.41
C THR A 282 -0.13 6.56 12.22
N PHE A 283 -1.02 6.02 11.39
CA PHE A 283 -1.05 4.62 10.98
C PHE A 283 -0.58 4.44 9.53
N ASN A 284 0.12 5.45 9.02
CA ASN A 284 0.69 5.51 7.68
C ASN A 284 -0.36 5.44 6.56
N ARG A 285 -1.56 6.01 6.76
CA ARG A 285 -2.61 6.03 5.74
C ARG A 285 -2.72 7.41 5.10
N VAL A 286 -2.47 7.50 3.81
CA VAL A 286 -2.75 8.71 3.02
C VAL A 286 -4.16 8.62 2.45
N VAL A 287 -4.93 9.70 2.55
CA VAL A 287 -6.33 9.78 2.11
C VAL A 287 -6.61 10.95 1.16
N PHE A 288 -5.61 11.80 0.94
CA PHE A 288 -5.66 12.92 0.01
C PHE A 288 -4.26 13.22 -0.49
N VAL A 289 -4.14 13.56 -1.77
CA VAL A 289 -2.92 14.08 -2.38
C VAL A 289 -3.28 15.18 -3.38
N SER A 290 -2.46 16.23 -3.42
CA SER A 290 -2.53 17.33 -4.37
C SER A 290 -1.13 17.73 -4.76
N GLN A 291 -0.90 18.04 -6.04
CA GLN A 291 0.41 18.45 -6.55
C GLN A 291 0.29 19.61 -7.53
N GLY A 292 1.19 20.59 -7.42
CA GLY A 292 1.32 21.71 -8.34
C GLY A 292 0.15 22.69 -8.25
N TYR A 293 -0.17 23.32 -9.39
CA TYR A 293 -1.24 24.31 -9.45
C TYR A 293 -2.60 23.67 -9.25
N THR A 294 -3.20 23.95 -8.08
CA THR A 294 -4.50 23.41 -7.69
C THR A 294 -5.40 24.55 -7.22
N ILE A 295 -6.58 24.65 -7.84
CA ILE A 295 -7.59 25.65 -7.49
C ILE A 295 -8.42 25.14 -6.31
N GLY A 296 -8.64 25.98 -5.31
CA GLY A 296 -9.51 25.68 -4.18
C GLY A 296 -8.92 24.65 -3.23
N LEU A 297 -7.59 24.62 -3.06
CA LEU A 297 -6.92 23.62 -2.23
C LEU A 297 -7.50 23.59 -0.80
N GLY A 298 -7.74 24.75 -0.21
CA GLY A 298 -8.37 24.84 1.12
C GLY A 298 -9.71 24.09 1.17
N GLU A 299 -10.59 24.32 0.18
CA GLU A 299 -11.90 23.66 0.12
C GLU A 299 -11.76 22.14 -0.06
N GLN A 300 -10.79 21.70 -0.88
CA GLN A 300 -10.52 20.29 -1.07
C GLN A 300 -10.03 19.62 0.22
N LEU A 301 -9.11 20.26 0.95
CA LEU A 301 -8.66 19.79 2.26
C LEU A 301 -9.85 19.70 3.22
N MET A 302 -10.67 20.75 3.31
CA MET A 302 -11.82 20.76 4.23
C MET A 302 -12.90 19.74 3.85
N ARG A 303 -13.10 19.47 2.56
CA ARG A 303 -14.01 18.42 2.11
C ARG A 303 -13.54 17.05 2.59
N THR A 304 -12.25 16.75 2.45
CA THR A 304 -11.68 15.51 2.99
C THR A 304 -11.80 15.50 4.51
N VAL A 305 -11.38 16.55 5.21
CA VAL A 305 -11.44 16.64 6.68
C VAL A 305 -12.85 16.40 7.23
N ARG A 306 -13.89 16.94 6.57
CA ARG A 306 -15.29 16.75 6.99
C ARG A 306 -15.81 15.32 6.82
N GLY A 307 -15.16 14.50 5.99
CA GLY A 307 -15.52 13.10 5.79
C GLY A 307 -14.68 12.11 6.59
N LEU A 308 -13.70 12.58 7.39
CA LEU A 308 -12.87 11.76 8.27
C LEU A 308 -13.58 11.42 9.59
#